data_AF-A0A921SMC6-F1
#
_entry.id   AF-A0A921SMC6-F1
#
_cell.length_a   1.000
_cell.length_b   1.000
_cell.length_c   1.000
_cell.angle_alpha   90.00
_cell.angle_beta   90.00
_cell.angle_gamma   90.00
#
_symmetry.space_group_name_H-M   'P 1'
#
loop_
_entity.id
_entity.type
_entity.pdbx_description
1 polymer ?
#
loop_
_entity_poly.entity_id
_entity_poly.type
_entity_poly.pdbx_seq_one_letter_code
_entity_poly.pdbx_strand_id
1 'polypeptide(L)'
;FPELFRTLLDQGTEVFVVPAAWPAPRVDHWSLLARARAAEDFCAMVAVNTAGFHAKTQMGGHSVILDASADVLAEAGESETIITADLDLDAIHERRTAFPALGDRRL
;
A
#
# COMPACT_ATOMS: atom_id res chain seq x y z
N PHE A 1 2.84 11.61 -6.19
CA PHE A 1 1.60 12.28 -5.74
C PHE A 1 1.20 11.78 -4.35
N PRO A 2 2.01 11.99 -3.30
CA PRO A 2 1.57 11.75 -1.92
C PRO A 2 0.34 12.59 -1.54
N GLU A 3 0.16 13.76 -2.16
CA GLU A 3 -0.91 14.71 -1.87
C GLU A 3 -2.31 14.10 -2.06
N LEU A 4 -2.47 13.20 -3.04
CA LEU A 4 -3.72 12.46 -3.25
C LEU A 4 -4.08 11.59 -2.03
N PHE A 5 -3.11 10.86 -1.50
CA PHE A 5 -3.32 10.01 -0.32
C PHE A 5 -3.64 10.86 0.90
N ARG A 6 -2.97 12.01 1.06
CA ARG A 6 -3.28 12.97 2.13
C ARG A 6 -4.70 13.52 2.05
N THR A 7 -5.17 13.90 0.85
CA THR A 7 -6.56 14.36 0.67
C THR A 7 -7.59 13.27 0.99
N LEU A 8 -7.31 12.01 0.67
CA LEU A 8 -8.18 10.88 1.00
C LEU A 8 -8.12 10.55 2.50
N LEU A 9 -6.94 10.65 3.11
CA LEU A 9 -6.75 10.48 4.55
C LEU A 9 -7.57 11.52 5.34
N ASP A 10 -7.57 12.77 4.89
CA ASP A 10 -8.36 13.86 5.51
C ASP A 10 -9.87 13.61 5.43
N GLN A 11 -10.33 12.68 4.57
CA GLN A 11 -11.72 12.21 4.49
C GLN A 11 -12.00 10.98 5.38
N GLY A 12 -11.02 10.56 6.20
CA GLY A 12 -11.16 9.43 7.12
C GLY A 12 -10.77 8.08 6.52
N THR A 13 -9.98 8.04 5.45
CA THR A 13 -9.54 6.77 4.84
C THR A 13 -8.73 5.94 5.84
N GLU A 14 -9.00 4.63 5.89
CA GLU A 14 -8.28 3.64 6.69
C GLU A 14 -7.53 2.63 5.82
N VAL A 15 -8.05 2.34 4.63
CA VAL A 15 -7.49 1.36 3.69
C VAL A 15 -7.37 1.98 2.31
N PHE A 16 -6.18 1.91 1.71
CA PHE A 16 -5.95 2.26 0.32
C PHE A 16 -5.92 1.02 -0.57
N VAL A 17 -6.58 1.09 -1.72
CA VAL A 17 -6.49 0.06 -2.76
C VAL A 17 -5.93 0.68 -4.03
N VAL A 18 -4.77 0.19 -4.47
CA VAL A 18 -4.01 0.75 -5.60
C VAL A 18 -3.82 -0.32 -6.67
N PRO A 19 -4.72 -0.43 -7.66
CA PRO A 19 -4.51 -1.27 -8.83
C PRO A 19 -3.51 -0.63 -9.80
N ALA A 20 -2.62 -1.43 -10.37
CA ALA A 20 -1.50 -0.94 -11.18
C ALA A 20 -0.98 -1.95 -12.22
N ALA A 21 -0.20 -1.41 -13.16
CA ALA A 21 0.56 -2.14 -14.16
C ALA A 21 2.00 -1.57 -14.20
N TRP A 22 2.71 -1.69 -13.09
CA TRP A 22 4.12 -1.31 -12.98
C TRP A 22 5.03 -2.35 -13.64
N PRO A 23 5.94 -1.93 -14.52
CA PRO A 23 6.85 -2.84 -15.22
C PRO A 23 8.01 -3.28 -14.31
N ALA A 24 8.58 -4.45 -14.58
CA ALA A 24 9.65 -5.06 -13.79
C ALA A 24 10.84 -4.13 -13.49
N PRO A 25 11.35 -3.28 -14.42
CA PRO A 25 12.46 -2.38 -14.13
C PRO A 25 12.20 -1.32 -13.05
N ARG A 26 10.96 -1.14 -12.61
CA ARG A 26 10.57 -0.17 -11.58
C ARG A 26 9.99 -0.83 -10.33
N VAL A 27 10.03 -2.16 -10.21
CA VAL A 27 9.40 -2.87 -9.10
C VAL A 27 9.88 -2.39 -7.72
N ASP A 28 11.14 -1.97 -7.61
CA ASP A 28 11.68 -1.42 -6.37
C ASP A 28 10.97 -0.14 -5.94
N HIS A 29 10.65 0.79 -6.86
CA HIS A 29 9.88 1.97 -6.44
C HIS A 29 8.40 1.62 -6.18
N TRP A 30 7.85 0.58 -6.81
CA TRP A 30 6.50 0.11 -6.51
C TRP A 30 6.41 -0.35 -5.05
N SER A 31 7.30 -1.26 -4.65
CA SER A 31 7.35 -1.79 -3.29
C SER A 31 7.69 -0.71 -2.26
N LEU A 32 8.63 0.19 -2.58
CA LEU A 32 8.97 1.33 -1.72
C LEU A 32 7.77 2.25 -1.49
N LEU A 33 7.07 2.66 -2.56
CA LEU A 33 5.98 3.61 -2.46
C LEU A 33 4.78 3.01 -1.72
N ALA A 34 4.45 1.72 -1.93
CA ALA A 34 3.39 1.05 -1.18
C ALA A 34 3.65 1.10 0.33
N ARG A 35 4.87 0.74 0.75
CA ARG A 35 5.28 0.79 2.16
C ARG A 35 5.32 2.22 2.71
N ALA A 36 5.84 3.16 1.93
CA ALA A 36 5.90 4.56 2.33
C ALA A 36 4.50 5.14 2.62
N ARG A 37 3.51 4.87 1.74
CA ARG A 37 2.13 5.35 1.91
C ARG A 37 1.44 4.71 3.11
N ALA A 38 1.59 3.39 3.30
CA ALA A 38 1.05 2.72 4.49
C ALA A 38 1.62 3.33 5.79
N ALA A 39 2.95 3.50 5.84
CA ALA A 39 3.64 4.00 7.02
C ALA A 39 3.33 5.47 7.33
N GLU A 40 3.29 6.33 6.31
CA GLU A 40 3.14 7.78 6.52
C GLU A 40 1.69 8.23 6.75
N ASP A 41 0.73 7.45 6.28
CA ASP A 41 -0.71 7.74 6.42
C ASP A 41 -1.37 6.95 7.57
N PHE A 42 -0.64 6.02 8.20
CA PHE A 42 -1.18 5.11 9.20
C PHE A 42 -2.47 4.43 8.69
N CYS A 43 -2.37 3.86 7.49
CA CYS A 43 -3.44 3.19 6.77
C CYS A 43 -2.95 1.84 6.28
N ALA A 44 -3.87 0.87 6.19
CA ALA A 44 -3.59 -0.34 5.44
C ALA A 44 -3.44 -0.03 3.93
N MET A 45 -2.63 -0.82 3.24
CA MET A 45 -2.37 -0.66 1.81
C MET A 45 -2.53 -1.98 1.07
N VAL A 46 -3.43 -2.00 0.10
CA VAL A 46 -3.63 -3.11 -0.84
C VAL A 46 -3.13 -2.66 -2.20
N ALA A 47 -1.86 -2.90 -2.46
CA ALA A 47 -1.21 -2.53 -3.71
C ALA A 47 -1.25 -3.74 -4.65
N VAL A 48 -2.01 -3.65 -5.74
CA VAL A 48 -2.25 -4.76 -6.68
C VAL A 48 -1.59 -4.44 -8.00
N ASN A 49 -0.60 -5.22 -8.40
CA ASN A 49 0.11 -5.05 -9.65
C ASN A 49 -0.09 -6.22 -10.60
N THR A 50 0.01 -5.93 -11.89
CA THR A 50 0.03 -6.95 -12.94
C THR A 50 1.30 -7.79 -12.81
N ALA A 51 1.18 -9.11 -12.97
CA ALA A 51 2.27 -10.08 -12.95
C ALA A 51 2.54 -10.66 -14.36
N GLY A 52 3.68 -11.30 -14.56
CA GLY A 52 4.05 -11.93 -15.83
C GLY A 52 4.31 -10.92 -16.95
N PHE A 53 3.64 -11.07 -18.09
CA PHE A 53 3.80 -10.20 -19.25
C PHE A 53 2.47 -9.55 -19.65
N HIS A 54 2.50 -8.24 -19.88
CA HIS A 54 1.43 -7.51 -20.54
C HIS A 54 1.93 -7.00 -21.89
N ALA A 55 1.33 -7.48 -22.97
CA ALA A 55 1.82 -7.28 -24.34
C ALA A 55 3.32 -7.66 -24.48
N LYS A 56 4.21 -6.68 -24.67
CA LYS A 56 5.66 -6.89 -24.82
C LYS A 56 6.46 -6.43 -23.60
N THR A 57 5.79 -6.16 -22.49
CA THR A 57 6.39 -5.62 -21.26
C THR A 57 6.31 -6.65 -20.15
N GLN A 58 7.45 -6.97 -19.55
CA GLN A 58 7.50 -7.75 -18.33
C GLN A 58 6.99 -6.88 -17.17
N MET A 59 5.99 -7.37 -16.48
CA MET A 59 5.33 -6.70 -15.38
C MET A 59 6.00 -7.05 -14.08
N GLY A 60 5.89 -6.13 -13.11
CA GLY A 60 6.60 -6.25 -11.85
C GLY A 60 6.02 -7.31 -10.93
N GLY A 61 4.74 -7.65 -10.99
CA GLY A 61 4.11 -8.43 -9.93
C GLY A 61 4.29 -7.72 -8.58
N HIS A 62 4.63 -8.45 -7.52
CA HIS A 62 4.83 -7.88 -6.19
C HIS A 62 3.59 -7.14 -5.66
N SER A 63 2.40 -7.67 -5.95
CA SER A 63 1.19 -7.25 -5.23
C SER A 63 1.38 -7.49 -3.74
N VAL A 64 0.96 -6.56 -2.89
CA VAL A 64 1.19 -6.63 -1.45
C VAL A 64 0.02 -6.08 -0.66
N ILE A 65 -0.28 -6.72 0.46
CA ILE A 65 -1.19 -6.25 1.51
C ILE A 65 -0.33 -5.87 2.71
N LEU A 66 -0.41 -4.60 3.11
CA LEU A 66 0.29 -4.05 4.27
C LEU A 66 -0.71 -3.59 5.33
N ASP A 67 -0.36 -3.76 6.59
CA ASP A 67 -1.08 -3.13 7.70
C ASP A 67 -0.72 -1.64 7.86
N ALA A 68 -1.32 -0.96 8.85
CA ALA A 68 -1.04 0.45 9.14
C ALA A 68 0.36 0.72 9.72
N SER A 69 1.11 -0.33 10.10
CA SER A 69 2.52 -0.27 10.48
C SER A 69 3.46 -0.43 9.27
N ALA A 70 2.90 -0.67 8.08
CA ALA A 70 3.59 -1.06 6.86
C ALA A 70 4.27 -2.43 6.93
N ASP A 71 3.83 -3.28 7.87
CA ASP A 71 4.24 -4.68 7.93
C ASP A 71 3.49 -5.47 6.85
N VAL A 72 4.19 -6.44 6.26
CA VAL A 72 3.65 -7.28 5.17
C VAL A 72 2.74 -8.35 5.75
N LEU A 73 1.45 -8.28 5.41
CA LEU A 73 0.48 -9.33 5.75
C LEU A 73 0.48 -10.44 4.69
N ALA A 74 0.59 -10.08 3.41
CA ALA A 74 0.78 -11.00 2.31
C ALA A 74 1.45 -10.31 1.11
N GLU A 75 2.30 -11.03 0.38
CA GLU A 75 2.98 -10.53 -0.82
C GLU A 75 3.04 -11.62 -1.90
N ALA A 76 2.72 -11.23 -3.13
CA ALA A 76 2.85 -12.07 -4.32
C ALA A 76 4.25 -11.91 -4.94
N GLY A 77 4.66 -12.88 -5.75
CA GLY A 77 5.87 -12.78 -6.56
C GLY A 77 5.61 -12.16 -7.94
N GLU A 78 6.42 -12.57 -8.92
CA GLU A 78 6.35 -12.11 -10.31
C GLU A 78 5.30 -12.82 -11.18
N SER A 79 4.69 -13.91 -10.67
CA SER A 79 3.77 -14.78 -11.41
C SER A 79 2.31 -14.52 -11.05
N GLU A 80 1.38 -15.02 -11.88
CA GLU A 80 -0.05 -14.98 -11.57
C GLU A 80 -0.29 -15.66 -10.21
N THR A 81 -0.91 -14.94 -9.28
CA THR A 81 -1.07 -15.39 -7.90
C THR A 81 -2.25 -14.66 -7.26
N ILE A 82 -2.98 -15.37 -6.39
CA ILE A 82 -3.95 -14.79 -5.47
C ILE A 82 -3.32 -14.81 -4.08
N ILE A 83 -3.32 -13.66 -3.42
CA ILE A 83 -2.93 -13.52 -2.01
C ILE A 83 -4.14 -13.04 -1.21
N THR A 84 -4.22 -13.49 0.04
CA THR A 84 -5.31 -13.16 0.97
C THR A 84 -4.71 -12.86 2.33
N ALA A 85 -5.26 -11.86 3.02
CA ALA A 85 -4.93 -11.54 4.41
C ALA A 85 -6.16 -10.96 5.11
N ASP A 86 -6.21 -11.12 6.44
CA ASP A 86 -7.20 -10.48 7.30
C ASP A 86 -6.67 -9.12 7.76
N LEU A 87 -7.48 -8.07 7.60
CA LEU A 87 -7.16 -6.72 8.05
C LEU A 87 -7.92 -6.40 9.33
N ASP A 88 -7.18 -6.07 10.39
CA ASP A 88 -7.73 -5.56 11.64
C ASP A 88 -7.85 -4.04 11.58
N LEU A 89 -9.09 -3.54 11.48
CA LEU A 89 -9.35 -2.10 11.45
C LEU A 89 -9.21 -1.45 12.83
N ASP A 90 -9.41 -2.19 13.92
CA ASP A 90 -9.25 -1.66 15.27
C ASP A 90 -7.77 -1.35 15.54
N ALA A 91 -6.86 -2.18 15.03
CA ALA A 91 -5.42 -1.93 15.09
C ALA A 91 -5.01 -0.61 14.41
N ILE A 92 -5.73 -0.17 13.37
CA ILE A 92 -5.48 1.13 12.70
C ILE A 92 -5.82 2.28 13.66
N HIS A 93 -6.98 2.21 14.32
CA HIS A 93 -7.40 3.20 15.31
C HIS A 93 -6.47 3.24 16.52
N GLU A 94 -6.07 2.08 17.03
CA GLU A 94 -5.11 1.97 18.13
C GLU A 94 -3.78 2.62 17.78
N ARG A 95 -3.25 2.36 16.58
CA ARG A 95 -2.00 2.94 16.10
C ARG A 95 -2.07 4.46 16.01
N ARG A 96 -3.13 5.01 15.42
CA ARG A 96 -3.34 6.47 15.33
C ARG A 96 -3.48 7.13 16.71
N THR A 97 -4.01 6.40 17.68
CA THR A 97 -4.12 6.89 19.07
C THR A 97 -2.78 6.81 19.81
N ALA A 98 -2.05 5.71 19.65
CA ALA A 98 -0.76 5.48 20.29
C ALA A 98 0.35 6.39 19.74
N PHE A 99 0.29 6.72 18.44
CA PHE A 99 1.24 7.61 17.78
C PHE A 99 0.49 8.63 16.89
N PRO A 100 -0.02 9.74 17.45
CA PRO A 100 -0.93 10.67 16.77
C PRO A 100 -0.21 11.66 15.84
N ALA A 101 0.81 11.22 15.10
CA ALA A 101 1.65 12.07 14.25
C ALA A 101 0.89 12.75 13.10
N LEU A 102 -0.30 12.25 12.72
CA LEU A 102 -1.16 12.93 11.75
C LEU A 102 -1.61 14.31 12.24
N GLY A 103 -1.72 14.52 13.56
CA GLY A 103 -2.04 15.81 14.17
C GLY A 103 -0.88 16.82 14.13
N ASP A 104 0.35 16.37 13.89
CA ASP A 104 1.53 17.24 13.80
C ASP A 104 1.68 17.94 12.44
N ARG A 105 0.81 17.59 11.46
CA ARG A 105 0.80 18.21 10.14
C ARG A 105 0.48 19.71 10.24
N ARG A 106 1.25 20.54 9.53
CA ARG A 106 1.04 21.98 9.41
C ARG A 106 0.54 22.27 7.99
N LEU A 107 -0.79 22.33 7.84
CA LEU A 107 -1.50 22.53 6.56
C LEU A 107 -1.79 24.01 6.29
#